data_AF-A0A822AZB4-F1
#
_entry.id   AF-A0A822AZB4-F1
#
_cell.length_a   1.000
_cell.length_b   1.000
_cell.length_c   1.000
_cell.angle_alpha   90.00
_cell.angle_beta   90.00
_cell.angle_gamma   90.00
#
_symmetry.space_group_name_H-M   'P 1'
#
loop_
_entity.id
_entity.type
_entity.pdbx_description
1 polymer ?
#
loop_
_entity_poly.entity_id
_entity_poly.type
_entity_poly.pdbx_seq_one_letter_code
_entity_poly.pdbx_strand_id
1 'polypeptide(L)'
;GTKTLQFEAKHRLPYSTNYTLRVDKEHCVSAIGGKLDDEFFFEFSTTAPKVLQFLPCGTVSTLKPKCFLLFNQKIDMNEILKHLRVVHSDGHMIQNEDLELVNETTAKSEFESFMNANEGNHEKYVAFTFKHDLLKATQYTIQVPVGCPSAEGPLKTTSEWSASFHTYEPLKIIDWFPNKKNEWQPSAAPGYSWSLTFNNSLDHSTINKSLFKFEPEVNSLGIEHTQDNDRQITFYNNSKPNTVYTLLIQSASLKDVHGQTLEHDHSDKPIQFHVHDSPPLIGNISGATGMITMDPGVLNEPFYPFMVYNYSEVTLRIHRVKPEHYHPNLPCFNSYSYTYEG
;
A
#
# COMPACT_ATOMS: atom_id res chain seq x y z
N GLY A 1 -47.69 22.91 32.02
CA GLY A 1 -46.46 22.16 31.69
C GLY A 1 -46.81 21.09 30.69
N THR A 2 -46.06 21.01 29.59
CA THR A 2 -46.23 19.98 28.56
C THR A 2 -45.69 18.64 29.09
N LYS A 3 -46.55 17.62 29.14
CA LYS A 3 -46.12 16.23 29.36
C LYS A 3 -45.94 15.59 28.00
N THR A 4 -44.74 15.07 27.74
CA THR A 4 -44.44 14.30 26.52
C THR A 4 -44.87 12.86 26.72
N LEU A 5 -45.64 12.32 25.78
CA LEU A 5 -45.97 10.89 25.73
C LEU A 5 -44.92 10.19 24.86
N GLN A 6 -44.20 9.23 25.43
CA GLN A 6 -43.21 8.43 24.71
C GLN A 6 -43.78 7.03 24.45
N PHE A 7 -43.76 6.61 23.19
CA PHE A 7 -44.08 5.25 22.80
C PHE A 7 -42.79 4.48 22.58
N GLU A 8 -42.60 3.40 23.35
CA GLU A 8 -41.46 2.51 23.21
C GLU A 8 -41.95 1.12 22.80
N ALA A 9 -41.34 0.55 21.76
CA ALA A 9 -41.69 -0.77 21.29
C ALA A 9 -41.21 -1.83 22.29
N LYS A 10 -42.08 -2.79 22.65
CA LYS A 10 -41.71 -3.90 23.55
C LYS A 10 -40.60 -4.78 22.99
N HIS A 11 -40.49 -4.83 21.67
CA HIS A 11 -39.47 -5.57 20.94
C HIS A 11 -38.91 -4.67 19.84
N ARG A 12 -37.70 -4.99 19.37
CA ARG A 12 -37.10 -4.34 18.21
C ARG A 12 -38.08 -4.42 17.02
N LEU A 13 -38.35 -3.29 16.39
CA LEU A 13 -39.09 -3.23 15.14
C LEU A 13 -38.27 -3.90 14.03
N PRO A 14 -38.84 -4.89 13.30
CA PRO A 14 -38.22 -5.44 12.10
C PRO A 14 -37.69 -4.35 11.16
N TYR A 15 -36.51 -4.56 10.60
CA TYR A 15 -36.04 -3.69 9.52
C TYR A 15 -36.91 -3.82 8.26
N SER A 16 -36.67 -2.94 7.29
CA SER A 16 -37.32 -2.98 5.99
C SER A 16 -38.85 -3.00 6.05
N THR A 17 -39.45 -2.28 6.99
CA THR A 17 -40.90 -2.32 7.24
C THR A 17 -41.49 -0.93 7.38
N ASN A 18 -42.64 -0.69 6.75
CA ASN A 18 -43.45 0.51 6.96
C ASN A 18 -44.37 0.31 8.17
N TYR A 19 -44.44 1.32 9.03
CA TYR A 19 -45.28 1.37 10.21
C TYR A 19 -46.20 2.57 10.14
N THR A 20 -47.42 2.37 10.64
CA THR A 20 -48.41 3.42 10.79
C THR A 20 -48.84 3.46 12.25
N LEU A 21 -48.51 4.56 12.93
CA LEU A 21 -49.05 4.89 14.24
C LEU A 21 -50.42 5.54 14.04
N ARG A 22 -51.44 4.99 14.69
CA ARG A 22 -52.78 5.55 14.77
C ARG A 22 -53.11 5.93 16.20
N VAL A 23 -53.51 7.17 16.43
CA VAL A 23 -54.07 7.62 17.70
C VAL A 23 -55.57 7.79 17.50
N ASP A 24 -56.33 6.94 18.18
CA ASP A 24 -57.78 6.91 18.12
C ASP A 24 -58.37 8.13 18.82
N LYS A 25 -59.24 8.88 18.11
CA LYS A 25 -59.88 10.07 18.66
C LYS A 25 -60.86 9.77 19.78
N GLU A 26 -61.48 8.58 19.79
CA GLU A 26 -62.44 8.20 20.83
C GLU A 26 -61.78 7.95 22.19
N HIS A 27 -60.51 7.56 22.16
CA HIS A 27 -59.74 7.21 23.35
C HIS A 27 -58.73 8.27 23.76
N CYS A 28 -58.72 9.43 23.09
CA CYS A 28 -57.80 10.52 23.37
C CYS A 28 -58.56 11.75 23.91
N VAL A 29 -58.71 11.81 25.24
CA VAL A 29 -59.35 12.94 25.94
C VAL A 29 -58.32 13.60 26.86
N SER A 30 -58.19 14.92 26.76
CA SER A 30 -57.32 15.72 27.63
C SER A 30 -57.91 15.88 29.04
N ALA A 31 -57.07 16.28 30.00
CA ALA A 31 -57.50 16.52 31.38
C ALA A 31 -58.57 17.62 31.54
N ILE A 32 -58.74 18.49 30.53
CA ILE A 32 -59.77 19.55 30.49
C ILE A 32 -60.95 19.19 29.56
N GLY A 33 -61.04 17.94 29.10
CA GLY A 33 -62.16 17.44 28.29
C GLY A 33 -62.04 17.66 26.78
N GLY A 34 -60.99 18.33 26.30
CA GLY A 34 -60.72 18.46 24.87
C GLY A 34 -60.45 17.10 24.22
N LYS A 35 -60.96 16.89 23.01
CA LYS A 35 -60.84 15.66 22.21
C LYS A 35 -60.13 15.96 20.90
N LEU A 36 -59.60 14.94 20.24
CA LEU A 36 -59.16 15.06 18.86
C LEU A 36 -60.38 15.19 17.93
N ASP A 37 -60.31 16.10 16.96
CA ASP A 37 -61.35 16.25 15.94
C ASP A 37 -61.38 15.03 15.00
N ASP A 38 -60.19 14.59 14.59
CA ASP A 38 -59.94 13.43 13.72
C ASP A 38 -58.90 12.47 14.30
N GLU A 39 -58.88 11.23 13.80
CA GLU A 39 -57.81 10.29 14.11
C GLU A 39 -56.47 10.86 13.63
N PHE A 40 -55.43 10.73 14.46
CA PHE A 40 -54.09 11.15 14.07
C PHE A 40 -53.31 9.95 13.53
N PHE A 41 -52.75 10.11 12.34
CA PHE A 41 -51.90 9.13 11.68
C PHE A 41 -50.47 9.65 11.53
N PHE A 42 -49.51 8.78 11.80
CA PHE A 42 -48.10 9.06 11.56
C PHE A 42 -47.43 7.81 10.96
N GLU A 43 -46.81 7.98 9.80
CA GLU A 43 -46.10 6.92 9.10
C GLU A 43 -44.59 7.08 9.26
N PHE A 44 -43.91 5.95 9.47
CA PHE A 44 -42.47 5.89 9.45
C PHE A 44 -42.02 4.52 8.96
N SER A 45 -40.77 4.42 8.51
CA SER A 45 -40.19 3.17 8.03
C SER A 45 -38.89 2.85 8.73
N THR A 46 -38.63 1.57 8.96
CA THR A 46 -37.28 1.11 9.33
C THR A 46 -36.42 0.94 8.08
N THR A 47 -35.10 1.06 8.23
CA THR A 47 -34.19 1.14 7.08
C THR A 47 -34.18 -0.13 6.23
N ALA A 48 -34.13 0.04 4.91
CA ALA A 48 -33.86 -1.01 3.92
C ALA A 48 -32.44 -1.61 4.08
N PRO A 49 -32.12 -2.74 3.42
CA PRO A 49 -30.79 -3.36 3.51
C PRO A 49 -29.70 -2.37 3.12
N LYS A 50 -28.61 -2.35 3.88
CA LYS A 50 -27.44 -1.54 3.56
C LYS A 50 -26.18 -2.35 3.83
N VAL A 51 -25.28 -2.37 2.86
CA VAL A 51 -23.95 -2.95 3.03
C VAL A 51 -23.13 -2.04 3.94
N LEU A 52 -22.61 -2.63 5.01
CA LEU A 52 -21.76 -1.99 6.02
C LEU A 52 -20.28 -2.25 5.74
N GLN A 53 -19.96 -3.43 5.21
CA GLN A 53 -18.59 -3.85 4.98
C GLN A 53 -18.48 -4.79 3.79
N PHE A 54 -17.35 -4.70 3.09
CA PHE A 54 -17.00 -5.56 1.98
C PHE A 54 -15.53 -5.99 2.05
N LEU A 55 -15.30 -7.25 1.67
CA LEU A 55 -13.98 -7.82 1.41
C LEU A 55 -14.05 -8.69 0.15
N PRO A 56 -12.95 -8.86 -0.58
CA PRO A 56 -11.63 -8.25 -0.35
C PRO A 56 -11.58 -6.76 -0.76
N CYS A 57 -10.53 -6.05 -0.35
CA CYS A 57 -10.23 -4.70 -0.84
C CYS A 57 -8.79 -4.64 -1.38
N GLY A 58 -8.57 -3.85 -2.43
CA GLY A 58 -7.25 -3.74 -3.07
C GLY A 58 -6.90 -4.97 -3.92
N THR A 59 -5.62 -5.33 -3.95
CA THR A 59 -5.12 -6.45 -4.76
C THR A 59 -5.28 -7.78 -4.04
N VAL A 60 -5.99 -8.73 -4.64
CA VAL A 60 -6.15 -10.09 -4.10
C VAL A 60 -4.94 -10.96 -4.43
N SER A 61 -4.57 -11.86 -3.52
CA SER A 61 -3.45 -12.78 -3.68
C SER A 61 -3.78 -14.07 -4.43
N THR A 62 -5.05 -14.28 -4.80
CA THR A 62 -5.57 -15.47 -5.46
C THR A 62 -6.58 -15.10 -6.55
N LEU A 63 -6.70 -15.95 -7.57
CA LEU A 63 -7.73 -15.81 -8.62
C LEU A 63 -9.09 -16.39 -8.21
N LYS A 64 -9.19 -17.00 -7.03
CA LYS A 64 -10.47 -17.41 -6.42
C LYS A 64 -10.66 -16.73 -5.06
N PRO A 65 -10.75 -15.39 -5.02
CA PRO A 65 -10.92 -14.70 -3.75
C PRO A 65 -12.30 -15.01 -3.16
N LYS A 66 -12.33 -15.20 -1.85
CA LYS A 66 -13.57 -15.26 -1.08
C LYS A 66 -14.02 -13.83 -0.81
N CYS A 67 -15.22 -13.51 -1.23
CA CYS A 67 -15.87 -12.22 -1.00
C CYS A 67 -16.79 -12.31 0.22
N PHE A 68 -16.91 -11.22 0.96
CA PHE A 68 -17.78 -11.10 2.13
C PHE A 68 -18.48 -9.76 2.10
N LEU A 69 -19.81 -9.76 2.22
CA LEU A 69 -20.62 -8.55 2.39
C LEU A 69 -21.39 -8.64 3.70
N LEU A 70 -21.23 -7.64 4.55
CA LEU A 70 -22.00 -7.50 5.77
C LEU A 70 -23.11 -6.47 5.60
N PHE A 71 -24.30 -6.79 6.07
CA PHE A 71 -25.48 -5.93 6.03
C PHE A 71 -25.87 -5.42 7.43
N ASN A 72 -26.64 -4.33 7.46
CA ASN A 72 -27.21 -3.78 8.70
C ASN A 72 -28.37 -4.60 9.29
N GLN A 73 -28.81 -5.66 8.62
CA GLN A 73 -30.00 -6.43 8.95
C GLN A 73 -29.90 -7.87 8.45
N LYS A 74 -30.82 -8.74 8.86
CA LYS A 74 -30.84 -10.13 8.38
C LYS A 74 -31.10 -10.19 6.88
N ILE A 75 -30.42 -11.12 6.21
CA ILE A 75 -30.53 -11.36 4.77
C ILE A 75 -30.72 -12.86 4.48
N ASP A 76 -31.22 -13.17 3.29
CA ASP A 76 -31.16 -14.51 2.72
C ASP A 76 -29.97 -14.58 1.76
N MET A 77 -28.97 -15.41 2.08
CA MET A 77 -27.72 -15.46 1.31
C MET A 77 -27.94 -15.82 -0.17
N ASN A 78 -28.93 -16.68 -0.47
CA ASN A 78 -29.22 -17.08 -1.84
C ASN A 78 -29.90 -15.94 -2.61
N GLU A 79 -30.84 -15.23 -1.98
CA GLU A 79 -31.50 -14.08 -2.59
C GLU A 79 -30.51 -12.93 -2.83
N ILE A 80 -29.57 -12.70 -1.90
CA ILE A 80 -28.49 -11.73 -2.14
C ILE A 80 -27.61 -12.20 -3.31
N LEU A 81 -27.21 -13.47 -3.35
CA LEU A 81 -26.35 -13.99 -4.41
C LEU A 81 -26.98 -13.86 -5.81
N LYS A 82 -28.31 -14.04 -5.92
CA LYS A 82 -29.06 -13.83 -7.18
C LYS A 82 -29.16 -12.36 -7.59
N HIS A 83 -29.10 -11.44 -6.64
CA HIS A 83 -29.25 -9.99 -6.88
C HIS A 83 -27.91 -9.29 -7.13
N LEU A 84 -26.80 -9.88 -6.68
CA LEU A 84 -25.46 -9.35 -6.88
C LEU A 84 -25.11 -9.21 -8.38
N ARG A 85 -24.28 -8.23 -8.72
CA ARG A 85 -23.62 -8.17 -10.02
C ARG A 85 -22.12 -8.06 -9.81
N VAL A 86 -21.37 -8.81 -10.60
CA VAL A 86 -19.91 -8.71 -10.62
C VAL A 86 -19.48 -8.31 -12.02
N VAL A 87 -18.87 -7.14 -12.12
CA VAL A 87 -18.57 -6.49 -13.40
C VAL A 87 -17.06 -6.31 -13.53
N HIS A 88 -16.52 -6.72 -14.68
CA HIS A 88 -15.14 -6.50 -15.08
C HIS A 88 -14.91 -5.02 -15.44
N SER A 89 -13.66 -4.56 -15.43
CA SER A 89 -13.31 -3.22 -15.92
C SER A 89 -13.66 -2.97 -17.40
N ASP A 90 -13.79 -4.01 -18.21
CA ASP A 90 -14.16 -3.92 -19.64
C ASP A 90 -15.69 -3.96 -19.86
N GLY A 91 -16.48 -4.04 -18.78
CA GLY A 91 -17.94 -4.05 -18.82
C GLY A 91 -18.57 -5.44 -18.94
N HIS A 92 -17.80 -6.52 -19.12
CA HIS A 92 -18.34 -7.88 -19.06
C HIS A 92 -18.83 -8.20 -17.64
N MET A 93 -19.90 -8.99 -17.53
CA MET A 93 -20.43 -9.43 -16.24
C MET A 93 -20.18 -10.92 -16.02
N ILE A 94 -19.73 -11.27 -14.81
CA ILE A 94 -19.75 -12.66 -14.33
C ILE A 94 -21.20 -13.00 -13.99
N GLN A 95 -21.68 -14.14 -14.49
CA GLN A 95 -23.04 -14.59 -14.25
C GLN A 95 -23.20 -15.06 -12.80
N ASN A 96 -24.39 -14.91 -12.22
CA ASN A 96 -24.65 -15.32 -10.83
C ASN A 96 -24.47 -16.82 -10.63
N GLU A 97 -24.66 -17.62 -11.68
CA GLU A 97 -24.43 -19.06 -11.69
C GLU A 97 -22.94 -19.42 -11.54
N ASP A 98 -22.02 -18.51 -11.84
CA ASP A 98 -20.57 -18.69 -11.65
C ASP A 98 -20.10 -18.30 -10.24
N LEU A 99 -21.04 -17.81 -9.41
CA LEU A 99 -20.81 -17.56 -7.99
C LEU A 99 -21.22 -18.79 -7.17
N GLU A 100 -20.52 -18.99 -6.06
CA GLU A 100 -20.80 -20.08 -5.13
C GLU A 100 -20.74 -19.57 -3.69
N LEU A 101 -21.72 -19.94 -2.86
CA LEU A 101 -21.69 -19.60 -1.43
C LEU A 101 -20.51 -20.30 -0.75
N VAL A 102 -19.77 -19.54 0.06
CA VAL A 102 -18.75 -20.10 0.93
C VAL A 102 -19.45 -20.79 2.11
N ASN A 103 -19.08 -22.03 2.40
CA ASN A 103 -19.66 -22.76 3.53
C ASN A 103 -19.38 -22.06 4.88
N GLU A 104 -20.26 -22.27 5.86
CA GLU A 104 -20.24 -21.57 7.14
C GLU A 104 -18.93 -21.75 7.91
N THR A 105 -18.36 -22.96 7.92
CA THR A 105 -17.09 -23.26 8.60
C THR A 105 -15.94 -22.42 8.02
N THR A 106 -15.86 -22.34 6.69
CA THR A 106 -14.84 -21.55 6.00
C THR A 106 -15.08 -20.06 6.19
N ALA A 107 -16.33 -19.61 6.09
CA ALA A 107 -16.68 -18.20 6.28
C ALA A 107 -16.32 -17.73 7.70
N LYS A 108 -16.60 -18.54 8.73
CA LYS A 108 -16.21 -18.26 10.10
C LYS A 108 -14.69 -18.18 10.23
N SER A 109 -13.95 -19.17 9.73
CA SER A 109 -12.49 -19.16 9.84
C SER A 109 -11.83 -17.97 9.13
N GLU A 110 -12.36 -17.53 8.00
CA GLU A 110 -11.75 -16.48 7.16
C GLU A 110 -12.15 -15.07 7.60
N PHE A 111 -13.39 -14.90 8.09
CA PHE A 111 -13.97 -13.59 8.39
C PHE A 111 -14.37 -13.42 9.87
N GLU A 112 -13.85 -14.26 10.76
CA GLU A 112 -14.18 -14.26 12.20
C GLU A 112 -14.09 -12.87 12.81
N SER A 113 -13.01 -12.14 12.55
CA SER A 113 -12.79 -10.80 13.10
C SER A 113 -13.91 -9.82 12.72
N PHE A 114 -14.43 -9.91 11.50
CA PHE A 114 -15.49 -9.05 10.98
C PHE A 114 -16.87 -9.48 11.48
N MET A 115 -17.08 -10.78 11.68
CA MET A 115 -18.29 -11.32 12.30
C MET A 115 -18.37 -10.94 13.79
N ASN A 116 -17.27 -11.09 14.53
CA ASN A 116 -17.21 -10.86 15.99
C ASN A 116 -17.18 -9.38 16.37
N ALA A 117 -16.64 -8.51 15.51
CA ALA A 117 -16.70 -7.06 15.72
C ALA A 117 -18.14 -6.50 15.73
N ASN A 118 -19.13 -7.33 15.36
CA ASN A 118 -20.53 -6.96 15.28
C ASN A 118 -21.41 -8.07 15.89
N GLU A 119 -21.71 -7.99 17.19
CA GLU A 119 -22.48 -9.00 17.91
C GLU A 119 -23.76 -9.44 17.16
N GLY A 120 -23.96 -10.76 17.02
CA GLY A 120 -25.19 -11.35 16.46
C GLY A 120 -25.32 -11.30 14.93
N ASN A 121 -24.20 -11.32 14.19
CA ASN A 121 -24.19 -11.12 12.74
C ASN A 121 -24.27 -12.39 11.87
N HIS A 122 -24.44 -13.58 12.41
CA HIS A 122 -24.40 -14.82 11.61
C HIS A 122 -25.47 -14.88 10.49
N GLU A 123 -26.54 -14.09 10.60
CA GLU A 123 -27.63 -14.00 9.62
C GLU A 123 -27.59 -12.72 8.77
N LYS A 124 -26.55 -11.87 8.94
CA LYS A 124 -26.47 -10.54 8.30
C LYS A 124 -25.39 -10.45 7.24
N TYR A 125 -24.77 -11.55 6.85
CA TYR A 125 -23.72 -11.54 5.84
C TYR A 125 -23.98 -12.55 4.74
N VAL A 126 -23.40 -12.29 3.56
CA VAL A 126 -23.20 -13.30 2.53
C VAL A 126 -21.70 -13.42 2.27
N ALA A 127 -21.22 -14.66 2.21
CA ALA A 127 -19.87 -14.96 1.76
C ALA A 127 -19.95 -15.83 0.52
N PHE A 128 -19.23 -15.46 -0.54
CA PHE A 128 -19.24 -16.18 -1.81
C PHE A 128 -17.86 -16.21 -2.45
N THR A 129 -17.67 -17.11 -3.40
CA THR A 129 -16.44 -17.24 -4.21
C THR A 129 -16.82 -17.48 -5.66
N PHE A 130 -15.81 -17.59 -6.52
CA PHE A 130 -15.95 -17.81 -7.96
C PHE A 130 -15.68 -19.27 -8.30
N LYS A 131 -16.56 -19.89 -9.11
CA LYS A 131 -16.41 -21.27 -9.57
C LYS A 131 -15.18 -21.43 -10.47
N HIS A 132 -14.91 -20.41 -11.29
CA HIS A 132 -13.77 -20.33 -12.19
C HIS A 132 -12.75 -19.31 -11.70
N ASP A 133 -11.49 -19.49 -12.10
CA ASP A 133 -10.44 -18.50 -11.81
C ASP A 133 -10.80 -17.18 -12.48
N LEU A 134 -10.67 -16.10 -11.72
CA LEU A 134 -10.72 -14.74 -12.25
C LEU A 134 -9.54 -14.48 -13.21
N LEU A 135 -9.74 -13.54 -14.12
CA LEU A 135 -8.67 -13.04 -14.98
C LEU A 135 -7.64 -12.27 -14.15
N LYS A 136 -6.36 -12.41 -14.49
CA LYS A 136 -5.26 -11.61 -13.92
C LYS A 136 -5.35 -10.15 -14.38
N ALA A 137 -4.65 -9.25 -13.69
CA ALA A 137 -4.57 -7.82 -14.02
C ALA A 137 -5.94 -7.18 -14.33
N THR A 138 -6.99 -7.59 -13.60
CA THR A 138 -8.37 -7.19 -13.88
C THR A 138 -9.00 -6.59 -12.63
N GLN A 139 -9.67 -5.43 -12.80
CA GLN A 139 -10.53 -4.87 -11.76
C GLN A 139 -11.90 -5.55 -11.81
N TYR A 140 -12.38 -5.97 -10.66
CA TYR A 140 -13.73 -6.49 -10.47
C TYR A 140 -14.51 -5.54 -9.56
N THR A 141 -15.73 -5.20 -9.98
CA THR A 141 -16.65 -4.37 -9.21
C THR A 141 -17.83 -5.22 -8.77
N ILE A 142 -18.02 -5.34 -7.47
CA ILE A 142 -19.17 -5.96 -6.85
C ILE A 142 -20.23 -4.89 -6.66
N GLN A 143 -21.42 -5.14 -7.17
CA GLN A 143 -22.56 -4.24 -7.06
C GLN A 143 -23.73 -4.94 -6.38
N VAL A 144 -24.39 -4.22 -5.49
CA VAL A 144 -25.72 -4.53 -4.96
C VAL A 144 -26.68 -3.49 -5.55
N PRO A 145 -27.38 -3.82 -6.65
CA PRO A 145 -28.29 -2.91 -7.30
C PRO A 145 -29.48 -2.51 -6.42
N VAL A 146 -30.21 -1.48 -6.86
CA VAL A 146 -31.57 -1.18 -6.37
C VAL A 146 -32.44 -2.43 -6.41
N GLY A 147 -33.28 -2.63 -5.40
CA GLY A 147 -34.20 -3.77 -5.33
C GLY A 147 -33.70 -4.97 -4.51
N CYS A 148 -32.56 -4.86 -3.83
CA CYS A 148 -32.01 -5.92 -2.98
C CYS A 148 -32.95 -6.22 -1.81
N PRO A 149 -33.32 -7.49 -1.56
CA PRO A 149 -34.29 -7.87 -0.55
C PRO A 149 -33.70 -7.92 0.86
N SER A 150 -34.60 -7.85 1.85
CA SER A 150 -34.33 -8.15 3.26
C SER A 150 -34.96 -9.48 3.66
N ALA A 151 -34.41 -10.15 4.67
CA ALA A 151 -35.10 -11.27 5.33
C ALA A 151 -36.01 -10.83 6.50
N GLU A 152 -35.99 -9.53 6.88
CA GLU A 152 -36.80 -9.00 7.98
C GLU A 152 -38.13 -8.36 7.53
N GLY A 153 -38.18 -7.74 6.34
CA GLY A 153 -39.34 -6.98 5.89
C GLY A 153 -39.35 -6.71 4.37
N PRO A 154 -40.46 -6.18 3.83
CA PRO A 154 -40.68 -6.07 2.39
C PRO A 154 -39.94 -4.91 1.68
N LEU A 155 -39.43 -3.92 2.40
CA LEU A 155 -38.72 -2.80 1.78
C LEU A 155 -37.38 -3.27 1.19
N LYS A 156 -37.07 -2.77 0.00
CA LYS A 156 -35.86 -3.12 -0.76
C LYS A 156 -34.90 -1.93 -0.80
N THR A 157 -33.63 -2.18 -1.14
CA THR A 157 -32.68 -1.08 -1.39
C THR A 157 -33.23 -0.11 -2.44
N THR A 158 -33.06 1.19 -2.19
CA THR A 158 -33.47 2.26 -3.11
C THR A 158 -32.30 2.89 -3.85
N SER A 159 -31.07 2.56 -3.47
CA SER A 159 -29.83 3.00 -4.12
C SER A 159 -28.91 1.81 -4.37
N GLU A 160 -28.11 1.89 -5.42
CA GLU A 160 -27.02 0.95 -5.66
C GLU A 160 -25.89 1.16 -4.65
N TRP A 161 -25.27 0.06 -4.24
CA TRP A 161 -23.98 0.06 -3.53
C TRP A 161 -22.95 -0.68 -4.38
N SER A 162 -21.69 -0.23 -4.37
CA SER A 162 -20.61 -0.90 -5.10
C SER A 162 -19.27 -0.79 -4.38
N ALA A 163 -18.41 -1.79 -4.58
CA ALA A 163 -17.00 -1.76 -4.21
C ALA A 163 -16.17 -2.56 -5.22
N SER A 164 -14.86 -2.30 -5.27
CA SER A 164 -13.96 -2.95 -6.24
C SER A 164 -12.72 -3.54 -5.59
N PHE A 165 -12.17 -4.56 -6.23
CA PHE A 165 -10.87 -5.15 -5.97
C PHE A 165 -10.19 -5.49 -7.28
N HIS A 166 -8.90 -5.83 -7.24
CA HIS A 166 -8.10 -6.16 -8.43
C HIS A 166 -7.39 -7.48 -8.23
N THR A 167 -7.28 -8.28 -9.28
CA THR A 167 -6.35 -9.41 -9.29
C THR A 167 -4.92 -8.93 -9.56
N TYR A 168 -3.93 -9.66 -9.06
CA TYR A 168 -2.53 -9.34 -9.25
C TYR A 168 -2.14 -9.26 -10.74
N GLU A 169 -1.17 -8.39 -11.04
CA GLU A 169 -0.61 -8.26 -12.39
C GLU A 169 0.42 -9.38 -12.68
N PRO A 170 0.70 -9.71 -13.96
CA PRO A 170 1.86 -10.53 -14.31
C PRO A 170 3.15 -9.94 -13.74
N LEU A 171 4.06 -10.79 -13.25
CA LEU A 171 5.36 -10.35 -12.73
C LEU A 171 6.21 -9.72 -13.85
N LYS A 172 6.65 -8.48 -13.63
CA LYS A 172 7.42 -7.65 -14.58
C LYS A 172 8.53 -6.91 -13.86
N ILE A 173 9.63 -6.68 -14.58
CA ILE A 173 10.62 -5.66 -14.21
C ILE A 173 10.09 -4.31 -14.71
N ILE A 174 9.92 -3.36 -13.80
CA ILE A 174 9.35 -2.05 -14.08
C ILE A 174 10.40 -0.93 -14.06
N ASP A 175 11.56 -1.18 -13.44
CA ASP A 175 12.64 -0.21 -13.38
C ASP A 175 13.99 -0.90 -13.13
N TRP A 176 15.07 -0.23 -13.49
CA TRP A 176 16.42 -0.62 -13.12
C TRP A 176 17.32 0.60 -12.92
N PHE A 177 18.37 0.44 -12.13
CA PHE A 177 19.32 1.50 -11.76
C PHE A 177 20.74 1.01 -12.03
N PRO A 178 21.69 1.86 -12.49
CA PRO A 178 21.62 3.31 -12.64
C PRO A 178 20.92 3.85 -13.90
N ASN A 179 20.63 3.01 -14.89
CA ASN A 179 20.01 3.46 -16.15
C ASN A 179 18.50 3.22 -16.10
N LYS A 180 17.67 4.27 -16.13
CA LYS A 180 16.22 4.09 -16.31
C LYS A 180 15.88 4.08 -17.80
N LYS A 181 15.09 3.10 -18.26
CA LYS A 181 14.49 3.07 -19.61
C LYS A 181 15.46 3.24 -20.80
N ASN A 182 16.70 2.74 -20.68
CA ASN A 182 17.77 2.93 -21.68
C ASN A 182 18.13 4.40 -21.95
N GLU A 183 17.75 5.33 -21.07
CA GLU A 183 18.15 6.73 -21.15
C GLU A 183 19.42 6.97 -20.32
N TRP A 184 20.31 7.78 -20.88
CA TRP A 184 21.60 8.14 -20.32
C TRP A 184 21.47 8.78 -18.94
N GLN A 185 22.13 8.21 -17.93
CA GLN A 185 22.35 8.84 -16.63
C GLN A 185 23.86 9.08 -16.44
N PRO A 186 24.32 10.28 -16.04
CA PRO A 186 25.72 10.69 -16.15
C PRO A 186 26.80 9.91 -15.35
N SER A 187 26.50 8.87 -14.56
CA SER A 187 27.51 8.42 -13.57
C SER A 187 27.40 6.99 -13.03
N ALA A 188 27.22 5.97 -13.88
CA ALA A 188 27.51 4.61 -13.47
C ALA A 188 29.03 4.38 -13.47
N ALA A 189 29.71 4.84 -12.42
CA ALA A 189 31.14 4.56 -12.25
C ALA A 189 31.36 3.05 -11.99
N PRO A 190 32.55 2.51 -12.30
CA PRO A 190 32.92 1.15 -11.95
C PRO A 190 32.61 0.82 -10.48
N GLY A 191 31.93 -0.30 -10.25
CA GLY A 191 31.57 -0.78 -8.92
C GLY A 191 30.32 -0.16 -8.28
N TYR A 192 29.64 0.78 -8.94
CA TYR A 192 28.31 1.22 -8.50
C TYR A 192 27.34 0.04 -8.50
N SER A 193 26.51 -0.07 -7.45
CA SER A 193 25.49 -1.11 -7.41
C SER A 193 24.48 -0.95 -8.55
N TRP A 194 24.00 -2.07 -9.05
CA TRP A 194 22.88 -2.11 -9.99
C TRP A 194 21.64 -2.61 -9.27
N SER A 195 20.46 -2.25 -9.71
CA SER A 195 19.24 -2.85 -9.15
C SER A 195 18.14 -3.05 -10.18
N LEU A 196 17.26 -4.01 -9.88
CA LEU A 196 16.02 -4.25 -10.61
C LEU A 196 14.85 -4.02 -9.66
N THR A 197 13.80 -3.38 -10.15
CA THR A 197 12.55 -3.17 -9.41
C THR A 197 11.41 -3.89 -10.11
N PHE A 198 10.59 -4.59 -9.34
CA PHE A 198 9.50 -5.43 -9.84
C PHE A 198 8.12 -4.84 -9.51
N ASN A 199 7.09 -5.18 -10.30
CA ASN A 199 5.71 -4.77 -10.04
C ASN A 199 5.01 -5.60 -8.94
N ASN A 200 5.55 -6.77 -8.59
CA ASN A 200 5.05 -7.64 -7.52
C ASN A 200 6.17 -8.00 -6.55
N SER A 201 5.79 -8.31 -5.30
CA SER A 201 6.70 -8.85 -4.29
C SER A 201 7.24 -10.21 -4.72
N LEU A 202 8.55 -10.41 -4.61
CA LEU A 202 9.23 -11.62 -5.03
C LEU A 202 9.16 -12.70 -3.94
N ASP A 203 9.13 -13.97 -4.37
CA ASP A 203 9.37 -15.08 -3.46
C ASP A 203 10.88 -15.23 -3.24
N HIS A 204 11.37 -14.65 -2.14
CA HIS A 204 12.78 -14.67 -1.76
C HIS A 204 13.37 -16.07 -1.64
N SER A 205 12.55 -17.08 -1.33
CA SER A 205 13.05 -18.46 -1.22
C SER A 205 13.53 -19.03 -2.56
N THR A 206 13.09 -18.43 -3.68
CA THR A 206 13.48 -18.83 -5.03
C THR A 206 14.70 -18.06 -5.55
N ILE A 207 15.02 -16.91 -4.95
CA ILE A 207 16.07 -16.02 -5.45
C ILE A 207 17.45 -16.59 -5.13
N ASN A 208 18.25 -16.82 -6.16
CA ASN A 208 19.64 -17.20 -6.00
C ASN A 208 20.50 -16.58 -7.11
N LYS A 209 21.82 -16.57 -6.89
CA LYS A 209 22.78 -15.92 -7.78
C LYS A 209 22.79 -16.47 -9.21
N SER A 210 22.47 -17.75 -9.40
CA SER A 210 22.51 -18.38 -10.73
C SER A 210 21.40 -17.91 -11.68
N LEU A 211 20.34 -17.28 -11.13
CA LEU A 211 19.25 -16.71 -11.92
C LEU A 211 19.68 -15.52 -12.76
N PHE A 212 20.78 -14.85 -12.38
CA PHE A 212 21.24 -13.61 -12.98
C PHE A 212 22.64 -13.81 -13.54
N LYS A 213 22.79 -13.63 -14.85
CA LYS A 213 24.08 -13.62 -15.54
C LYS A 213 24.26 -12.30 -16.25
N PHE A 214 25.51 -11.86 -16.35
CA PHE A 214 25.85 -10.65 -17.07
C PHE A 214 26.83 -10.98 -18.18
N GLU A 215 26.67 -10.30 -19.31
CA GLU A 215 27.57 -10.37 -20.45
C GLU A 215 28.07 -8.97 -20.81
N PRO A 216 29.40 -8.70 -20.74
CA PRO A 216 30.48 -9.60 -20.30
C PRO A 216 30.35 -10.09 -18.85
N GLU A 217 31.04 -11.18 -18.49
CA GLU A 217 30.96 -11.72 -17.13
C GLU A 217 31.44 -10.72 -16.06
N VAL A 218 30.68 -10.64 -14.96
CA VAL A 218 31.03 -9.84 -13.78
C VAL A 218 31.66 -10.75 -12.74
N ASN A 219 32.96 -10.56 -12.51
CA ASN A 219 33.68 -11.25 -11.45
C ASN A 219 33.14 -10.83 -10.07
N SER A 220 32.97 -11.79 -9.16
CA SER A 220 32.55 -11.54 -7.77
C SER A 220 31.20 -10.81 -7.62
N LEU A 221 30.22 -11.10 -8.48
CA LEU A 221 28.86 -10.57 -8.34
C LEU A 221 28.24 -10.94 -6.98
N GLY A 222 27.90 -9.94 -6.17
CA GLY A 222 27.07 -10.07 -4.98
C GLY A 222 25.61 -9.79 -5.30
N ILE A 223 24.69 -10.47 -4.63
CA ILE A 223 23.25 -10.19 -4.73
C ILE A 223 22.72 -9.97 -3.33
N GLU A 224 21.94 -8.90 -3.18
CA GLU A 224 21.19 -8.58 -1.98
C GLU A 224 19.71 -8.48 -2.32
N HIS A 225 18.90 -9.09 -1.45
CA HIS A 225 17.46 -8.94 -1.38
C HIS A 225 17.08 -9.01 0.10
N THR A 226 16.21 -8.13 0.57
CA THR A 226 15.80 -8.08 1.98
C THR A 226 14.28 -8.24 2.07
N GLN A 227 13.80 -8.75 3.21
CA GLN A 227 12.35 -8.88 3.44
C GLN A 227 11.65 -7.51 3.52
N ASP A 228 12.38 -6.46 3.92
CA ASP A 228 11.85 -5.09 4.01
C ASP A 228 11.70 -4.43 2.62
N ASN A 229 12.31 -5.00 1.58
CA ASN A 229 12.23 -4.53 0.20
C ASN A 229 12.09 -5.70 -0.77
N ASP A 230 10.92 -6.35 -0.69
CA ASP A 230 10.57 -7.56 -1.41
C ASP A 230 10.38 -7.40 -2.92
N ARG A 231 10.47 -6.17 -3.43
CA ARG A 231 10.29 -5.82 -4.85
C ARG A 231 11.58 -5.37 -5.53
N GLN A 232 12.71 -5.46 -4.84
CA GLN A 232 13.99 -5.03 -5.38
C GLN A 232 15.07 -6.12 -5.23
N ILE A 233 15.91 -6.22 -6.26
CA ILE A 233 17.15 -6.99 -6.19
C ILE A 233 18.31 -6.03 -6.46
N THR A 234 19.30 -6.02 -5.57
CA THR A 234 20.51 -5.21 -5.70
C THR A 234 21.69 -6.10 -6.04
N PHE A 235 22.49 -5.66 -7.02
CA PHE A 235 23.69 -6.33 -7.49
C PHE A 235 24.92 -5.51 -7.11
N TYR A 236 25.79 -6.11 -6.31
CA TYR A 236 27.12 -5.58 -6.04
C TYR A 236 28.10 -6.17 -7.06
N ASN A 237 28.83 -5.30 -7.76
CA ASN A 237 29.64 -5.74 -8.89
C ASN A 237 31.05 -5.13 -8.86
N ASN A 238 31.95 -5.78 -9.60
CA ASN A 238 33.25 -5.30 -10.00
C ASN A 238 33.18 -5.06 -11.52
N SER A 239 32.40 -4.07 -11.92
CA SER A 239 32.30 -3.70 -13.33
C SER A 239 33.54 -2.95 -13.79
N LYS A 240 33.88 -3.09 -15.06
CA LYS A 240 34.98 -2.35 -15.70
C LYS A 240 34.46 -1.04 -16.30
N PRO A 241 35.28 0.02 -16.34
CA PRO A 241 34.93 1.25 -17.04
C PRO A 241 34.71 0.99 -18.53
N ASN A 242 33.96 1.86 -19.18
CA ASN A 242 33.66 1.85 -20.62
C ASN A 242 33.15 0.51 -21.14
N THR A 243 32.33 -0.18 -20.34
CA THR A 243 31.79 -1.51 -20.64
C THR A 243 30.28 -1.50 -20.52
N VAL A 244 29.59 -2.14 -21.45
CA VAL A 244 28.13 -2.36 -21.37
C VAL A 244 27.89 -3.79 -20.92
N TYR A 245 27.19 -3.96 -19.81
CA TYR A 245 26.80 -5.26 -19.27
C TYR A 245 25.33 -5.53 -19.59
N THR A 246 25.06 -6.62 -20.30
CA THR A 246 23.71 -7.10 -20.60
C THR A 246 23.30 -8.13 -19.57
N LEU A 247 22.14 -7.95 -18.95
CA LEU A 247 21.58 -8.90 -17.99
C LEU A 247 20.80 -9.99 -18.72
N LEU A 248 21.10 -11.25 -18.36
CA LEU A 248 20.37 -12.44 -18.73
C LEU A 248 19.69 -13.02 -17.48
N ILE A 249 18.38 -13.24 -17.55
CA ILE A 249 17.56 -13.69 -16.42
C ILE A 249 16.94 -15.04 -16.73
N GLN A 250 17.04 -15.99 -15.80
CA GLN A 250 16.28 -17.24 -15.86
C GLN A 250 14.81 -17.00 -15.44
N SER A 251 14.03 -16.39 -16.34
CA SER A 251 12.65 -15.94 -16.10
C SER A 251 11.72 -17.01 -15.52
N ALA A 252 11.83 -18.26 -15.98
CA ALA A 252 11.00 -19.39 -15.53
C ALA A 252 11.23 -19.83 -14.08
N SER A 253 12.35 -19.42 -13.47
CA SER A 253 12.73 -19.81 -12.11
C SER A 253 12.54 -18.69 -11.09
N LEU A 254 12.48 -17.43 -11.55
CA LEU A 254 12.20 -16.27 -10.69
C LEU A 254 10.70 -16.17 -10.45
N LYS A 255 10.26 -16.27 -9.18
CA LYS A 255 8.84 -16.24 -8.83
C LYS A 255 8.47 -15.05 -7.96
N ASP A 256 7.21 -14.63 -8.07
CA ASP A 256 6.57 -13.75 -7.11
C ASP A 256 5.83 -14.52 -6.00
N VAL A 257 5.36 -13.80 -4.98
CA VAL A 257 4.58 -14.35 -3.87
C VAL A 257 3.24 -14.97 -4.29
N HIS A 258 2.80 -14.73 -5.53
CA HIS A 258 1.61 -15.35 -6.14
C HIS A 258 1.96 -16.61 -6.96
N GLY A 259 3.24 -16.99 -7.01
CA GLY A 259 3.76 -18.15 -7.74
C GLY A 259 3.95 -17.91 -9.24
N GLN A 260 3.84 -16.67 -9.72
CA GLN A 260 4.03 -16.33 -11.13
C GLN A 260 5.50 -16.24 -11.48
N THR A 261 5.84 -16.62 -12.71
CA THR A 261 7.17 -16.39 -13.28
C THR A 261 7.24 -15.04 -13.98
N LEU A 262 8.46 -14.53 -14.22
CA LEU A 262 8.67 -13.28 -14.93
C LEU A 262 8.08 -13.37 -16.35
N GLU A 263 7.20 -12.45 -16.73
CA GLU A 263 6.42 -12.49 -17.98
C GLU A 263 7.33 -12.44 -19.23
N HIS A 264 8.41 -11.67 -19.15
CA HIS A 264 9.38 -11.49 -20.21
C HIS A 264 10.80 -11.67 -19.69
N ASP A 265 11.62 -12.42 -20.41
CA ASP A 265 13.05 -12.58 -20.12
C ASP A 265 13.91 -11.41 -20.62
N HIS A 266 13.27 -10.38 -21.21
CA HIS A 266 13.92 -9.22 -21.83
C HIS A 266 14.87 -9.58 -22.99
N SER A 267 14.72 -10.74 -23.63
CA SER A 267 15.57 -11.14 -24.78
C SER A 267 15.47 -10.18 -25.98
N ASP A 268 14.27 -9.71 -26.31
CA ASP A 268 14.04 -8.75 -27.42
C ASP A 268 14.49 -7.31 -27.10
N LYS A 269 14.46 -6.94 -25.82
CA LYS A 269 14.84 -5.61 -25.30
C LYS A 269 15.68 -5.80 -24.04
N PRO A 270 16.98 -6.11 -24.21
CA PRO A 270 17.87 -6.45 -23.11
C PRO A 270 17.99 -5.32 -22.11
N ILE A 271 18.05 -5.67 -20.84
CA ILE A 271 18.39 -4.74 -19.76
C ILE A 271 19.90 -4.55 -19.78
N GLN A 272 20.34 -3.30 -19.98
CA GLN A 272 21.76 -2.96 -20.13
C GLN A 272 22.24 -1.95 -19.09
N PHE A 273 23.39 -2.26 -18.51
CA PHE A 273 24.11 -1.41 -17.57
C PHE A 273 25.36 -0.86 -18.28
N HIS A 274 25.26 0.38 -18.73
CA HIS A 274 26.36 1.14 -19.31
C HIS A 274 27.24 1.67 -18.19
N VAL A 275 28.49 1.21 -18.12
CA VAL A 275 29.48 1.65 -17.13
C VAL A 275 30.46 2.58 -17.82
N HIS A 276 30.62 3.76 -17.26
CA HIS A 276 31.49 4.82 -17.79
C HIS A 276 32.85 4.80 -17.12
N ASP A 277 33.74 5.70 -17.52
CA ASP A 277 34.95 5.96 -16.76
C ASP A 277 34.62 6.35 -15.32
N SER A 278 35.50 5.96 -14.40
CA SER A 278 35.45 6.47 -13.04
C SER A 278 35.51 8.00 -13.10
N PRO A 279 34.66 8.73 -12.36
CA PRO A 279 34.84 10.16 -12.22
C PRO A 279 36.28 10.41 -11.72
N PRO A 280 36.92 11.52 -12.13
CA PRO A 280 38.23 11.85 -11.61
C PRO A 280 38.15 11.85 -10.08
N LEU A 281 39.19 11.33 -9.43
CA LEU A 281 39.31 11.37 -7.98
C LEU A 281 39.15 12.83 -7.53
N ILE A 282 38.03 13.16 -6.92
CA ILE A 282 37.79 14.50 -6.41
C ILE A 282 38.63 14.64 -5.14
N GLY A 283 39.54 15.61 -5.14
CA GLY A 283 40.27 15.97 -3.95
C GLY A 283 39.33 16.58 -2.90
N ASN A 284 39.37 16.10 -1.67
CA ASN A 284 38.62 16.67 -0.55
C ASN A 284 39.58 17.07 0.59
N ILE A 285 39.33 18.24 1.19
CA ILE A 285 39.98 18.63 2.44
C ILE A 285 38.86 18.78 3.47
N SER A 286 38.90 17.99 4.55
CA SER A 286 37.95 18.12 5.66
C SER A 286 38.59 18.89 6.82
N GLY A 287 37.79 19.77 7.42
CA GLY A 287 38.20 20.87 8.29
C GLY A 287 37.47 22.16 7.88
N ALA A 288 37.65 23.24 8.62
CA ALA A 288 37.17 24.56 8.20
C ALA A 288 37.94 24.99 6.94
N THR A 289 37.21 25.13 5.85
CA THR A 289 37.74 25.58 4.57
C THR A 289 37.64 27.11 4.52
N GLY A 290 38.77 27.80 4.46
CA GLY A 290 38.83 29.27 4.49
C GLY A 290 39.81 29.82 5.53
N MET A 291 39.68 31.10 5.87
CA MET A 291 40.51 31.74 6.90
C MET A 291 39.95 31.43 8.30
N ILE A 292 40.75 30.76 9.12
CA ILE A 292 40.41 30.40 10.49
C ILE A 292 41.31 31.21 11.42
N THR A 293 40.74 31.69 12.52
CA THR A 293 41.55 32.27 13.59
C THR A 293 41.74 31.25 14.71
N MET A 294 42.98 31.07 15.17
CA MET A 294 43.28 30.20 16.31
C MET A 294 42.94 30.90 17.62
N ASP A 295 42.41 30.17 18.59
CA ASP A 295 42.18 30.68 19.94
C ASP A 295 43.52 31.13 20.58
N PRO A 296 43.68 32.43 20.92
CA PRO A 296 44.90 32.95 21.52
C PRO A 296 45.14 32.45 22.95
N GLY A 297 44.15 31.81 23.59
CA GLY A 297 44.26 31.22 24.93
C GLY A 297 45.08 29.92 24.96
N VAL A 298 45.41 29.34 23.81
CA VAL A 298 46.23 28.10 23.70
C VAL A 298 47.71 28.48 23.71
N LEU A 299 48.28 28.65 24.91
CA LEU A 299 49.56 29.35 25.08
C LEU A 299 50.82 28.51 24.86
N ASN A 300 50.73 27.17 24.88
CA ASN A 300 51.93 26.33 24.91
C ASN A 300 52.18 25.57 23.59
N GLU A 301 51.14 25.00 22.95
CA GLU A 301 51.28 24.23 21.70
C GLU A 301 49.98 24.27 20.85
N PRO A 302 49.76 25.30 20.01
CA PRO A 302 48.57 25.35 19.16
C PRO A 302 48.63 24.31 18.04
N PHE A 303 47.54 23.58 17.80
CA PHE A 303 47.41 22.62 16.70
C PHE A 303 46.10 22.81 15.93
N TYR A 304 46.08 22.36 14.67
CA TYR A 304 44.87 22.32 13.84
C TYR A 304 44.86 21.06 12.99
N PRO A 305 43.96 20.10 13.25
CA PRO A 305 43.85 18.89 12.46
C PRO A 305 43.03 19.15 11.19
N PHE A 306 43.51 18.65 10.06
CA PHE A 306 42.76 18.60 8.80
C PHE A 306 43.08 17.29 8.09
N MET A 307 42.14 16.82 7.29
CA MET A 307 42.30 15.60 6.51
C MET A 307 42.31 15.93 5.03
N VAL A 308 43.13 15.21 4.27
CA VAL A 308 43.31 15.44 2.84
C VAL A 308 43.11 14.11 2.12
N TYR A 309 42.19 14.12 1.17
CA TYR A 309 41.92 13.00 0.28
C TYR A 309 42.25 13.40 -1.15
N ASN A 310 42.99 12.56 -1.87
CA ASN A 310 43.31 12.72 -3.29
C ASN A 310 43.98 14.06 -3.68
N TYR A 311 44.75 14.68 -2.78
CA TYR A 311 45.72 15.74 -3.12
C TYR A 311 47.14 15.25 -2.83
N SER A 312 48.09 15.56 -3.72
CA SER A 312 49.51 15.24 -3.52
C SER A 312 50.25 16.29 -2.69
N GLU A 313 49.73 17.52 -2.63
CA GLU A 313 50.36 18.65 -1.97
C GLU A 313 49.29 19.56 -1.32
N VAL A 314 49.67 20.20 -0.21
CA VAL A 314 48.85 21.23 0.46
C VAL A 314 49.71 22.45 0.71
N THR A 315 49.19 23.63 0.34
CA THR A 315 49.83 24.91 0.67
C THR A 315 49.16 25.54 1.88
N LEU A 316 49.93 25.73 2.96
CA LEU A 316 49.48 26.41 4.17
C LEU A 316 50.02 27.85 4.20
N ARG A 317 49.18 28.82 4.57
CA ARG A 317 49.60 30.20 4.88
C ARG A 317 49.23 30.54 6.31
N ILE A 318 50.24 30.81 7.13
CA ILE A 318 50.05 31.20 8.53
C ILE A 318 50.34 32.69 8.66
N HIS A 319 49.36 33.45 9.17
CA HIS A 319 49.51 34.88 9.42
C HIS A 319 49.46 35.15 10.92
N ARG A 320 50.41 35.97 11.40
CA ARG A 320 50.34 36.49 12.77
C ARG A 320 49.28 37.58 12.83
N VAL A 321 48.32 37.45 13.73
CA VAL A 321 47.25 38.42 13.94
C VAL A 321 47.42 39.17 15.26
N LYS A 322 46.76 40.32 15.38
CA LYS A 322 46.65 41.14 16.59
C LYS A 322 45.21 41.06 17.12
N PRO A 323 44.95 41.43 18.38
CA PRO A 323 43.58 41.50 18.92
C PRO A 323 42.60 42.26 18.03
N GLU A 324 43.03 43.38 17.41
CA GLU A 324 42.23 44.19 16.48
C GLU A 324 41.84 43.49 15.16
N HIS A 325 42.48 42.38 14.83
CA HIS A 325 42.17 41.57 13.65
C HIS A 325 41.18 40.44 13.95
N TYR A 326 40.83 40.21 15.22
CA TYR A 326 39.81 39.22 15.60
C TYR A 326 38.44 39.79 15.26
N HIS A 327 37.72 39.08 14.38
CA HIS A 327 36.35 39.44 14.02
C HIS A 327 35.40 38.32 14.51
N PRO A 328 34.31 38.65 15.23
CA PRO A 328 33.41 37.64 15.82
C PRO A 328 32.71 36.76 14.78
N ASN A 329 32.63 37.21 13.52
CA ASN A 329 32.05 36.44 12.41
C ASN A 329 33.07 35.54 11.69
N LEU A 330 34.35 35.53 12.08
CA LEU A 330 35.32 34.57 11.55
C LEU A 330 35.28 33.29 12.37
N PRO A 331 35.31 32.11 11.73
CA PRO A 331 35.39 30.86 12.46
C PRO A 331 36.67 30.84 13.32
N CYS A 332 36.49 30.62 14.62
CA CYS A 332 37.56 30.48 15.59
C CYS A 332 37.69 29.00 15.97
N PHE A 333 38.90 28.45 15.85
CA PHE A 333 39.16 27.08 16.31
C PHE A 333 39.66 27.10 17.76
N ASN A 334 38.96 26.41 18.64
CA ASN A 334 39.35 26.18 20.02
C ASN A 334 39.80 24.72 20.21
N SER A 335 41.07 24.53 20.54
CA SER A 335 41.65 23.18 20.72
C SER A 335 41.14 22.48 21.98
N TYR A 336 40.58 23.19 22.97
CA TYR A 336 40.01 22.59 24.18
C TYR A 336 38.71 21.84 23.93
N SER A 337 37.96 22.21 22.87
CA SER A 337 36.73 21.53 22.46
C SER A 337 36.96 20.34 21.51
N TYR A 338 38.21 20.06 21.15
CA TYR A 338 38.55 18.99 20.23
C TYR A 338 38.78 17.67 20.99
N THR A 339 37.71 16.90 21.19
CA THR A 339 37.81 15.52 21.67
C THR A 339 38.06 14.58 20.50
N TYR A 340 39.26 13.99 20.45
CA TYR A 340 39.56 12.89 19.54
C TYR A 340 38.94 11.60 20.13
N GLU A 341 37.72 11.24 19.71
CA GLU A 341 37.26 9.86 19.88
C GLU A 341 37.91 9.05 18.76
N GLY A 342 38.96 8.30 19.12
CA GLY A 342 39.72 7.44 18.21
C GLY A 342 39.05 6.11 17.94
#